data_AF-A0A7X8SP10-F1
#
_entry.id   AF-A0A7X8SP10-F1
#
_cell.length_a   1.000
_cell.length_b   1.000
_cell.length_c   1.000
_cell.angle_alpha   90.00
_cell.angle_beta   90.00
_cell.angle_gamma   90.00
#
_symmetry.space_group_name_H-M   'P 1'
#
loop_
_entity.id
_entity.type
_entity.pdbx_description
1 polymer ?
#
loop_
_entity_poly.entity_id
_entity_poly.type
_entity_poly.pdbx_seq_one_letter_code
_entity_poly.pdbx_strand_id
1 'polypeptide(L)'
;MKFDITAITNALAPYKNQLEQLYLWNADISGLVDFGLISKDELSDLLQQSIYNREVKVKNIVHHALHNYYISDRTKFEELSMWIIVKWGGIRAASKKETILLINNFIEKGIQPFERIASYSKVASFMCPEECIIYDARVAYTLNWLILSRNAGTKFFPIPLGRNSKMKAFDMDVLIRLKHIDKYHIEDAFHIEQKYISNRDKQLYIPKNEAYCCMNTLIKAVHQKLWNDERKELYFTEMLLFSIADNFITKEITESIRIQL
;
A
#
# COMPACT_ATOMS: atom_id res chain seq x y z
N MET A 1 14.35 13.67 4.54
CA MET A 1 12.90 13.89 4.80
C MET A 1 12.60 13.33 6.19
N LYS A 2 11.93 14.06 7.07
CA LYS A 2 11.68 13.61 8.46
C LYS A 2 10.18 13.53 8.70
N PHE A 3 9.71 12.32 9.01
CA PHE A 3 8.35 12.06 9.46
C PHE A 3 8.35 11.90 10.99
N ASP A 4 7.29 12.35 11.64
CA ASP A 4 7.06 12.06 13.06
C ASP A 4 6.46 10.66 13.20
N ILE A 5 7.34 9.69 13.38
CA ILE A 5 6.98 8.28 13.58
C ILE A 5 6.08 8.11 14.80
N THR A 6 6.29 8.92 15.86
CA THR A 6 5.52 8.83 17.11
C THR A 6 4.07 9.25 16.88
N ALA A 7 3.87 10.37 16.17
CA ALA A 7 2.52 10.84 15.85
C ALA A 7 1.74 9.82 15.02
N ILE A 8 2.39 9.22 14.01
CA ILE A 8 1.78 8.17 13.17
C ILE A 8 1.47 6.93 14.02
N THR A 9 2.41 6.45 14.84
CA THR A 9 2.19 5.25 15.66
C THR A 9 1.09 5.46 16.70
N ASN A 10 1.01 6.65 17.31
CA ASN A 10 -0.04 6.97 18.27
C ASN A 10 -1.42 6.99 17.60
N ALA A 11 -1.52 7.47 16.36
CA ALA A 11 -2.78 7.45 15.61
C ALA A 11 -3.20 6.02 15.22
N LEU A 12 -2.25 5.11 15.00
CA LEU A 12 -2.53 3.71 14.67
C LEU A 12 -2.77 2.80 15.88
N ALA A 13 -2.22 3.16 17.05
CA ALA A 13 -2.26 2.35 18.26
C ALA A 13 -3.66 1.85 18.68
N PRO A 14 -4.75 2.66 18.58
CA PRO A 14 -6.09 2.20 18.95
C PRO A 14 -6.61 1.03 18.11
N TYR A 15 -6.11 0.88 16.88
CA TYR A 15 -6.60 -0.12 15.92
C TYR A 15 -5.75 -1.39 15.89
N LYS A 16 -4.51 -1.34 16.39
CA LYS A 16 -3.53 -2.42 16.23
C LYS A 16 -4.01 -3.77 16.80
N ASN A 17 -4.66 -3.74 17.96
CA ASN A 17 -5.18 -4.94 18.65
C ASN A 17 -6.46 -5.49 18.00
N GLN A 18 -7.06 -4.73 17.07
CA GLN A 18 -8.27 -5.12 16.34
C GLN A 18 -7.95 -5.57 14.91
N LEU A 19 -6.67 -5.63 14.52
CA LEU A 19 -6.26 -5.91 13.13
C LEU A 19 -6.93 -7.17 12.56
N GLU A 20 -7.04 -8.25 13.34
CA GLU A 20 -7.69 -9.49 12.91
C GLU A 20 -9.16 -9.27 12.48
N GLN A 21 -9.89 -8.44 13.21
CA GLN A 21 -11.30 -8.13 12.95
C GLN A 21 -11.45 -7.12 11.82
N LEU A 22 -10.49 -6.20 11.71
CA LEU A 22 -10.48 -5.13 10.72
C LEU A 22 -10.05 -5.61 9.33
N TYR A 23 -9.33 -6.71 9.22
CA TYR A 23 -8.82 -7.20 7.94
C TYR A 23 -9.83 -8.09 7.21
N LEU A 24 -10.38 -7.55 6.11
CA LEU A 24 -11.50 -8.15 5.37
C LEU A 24 -11.16 -8.50 3.91
N TRP A 25 -9.88 -8.50 3.53
CA TRP A 25 -9.49 -8.91 2.18
C TRP A 25 -9.66 -10.42 2.00
N ASN A 26 -10.72 -10.81 1.31
CA ASN A 26 -11.06 -12.20 1.04
C ASN A 26 -10.69 -12.59 -0.40
N ALA A 27 -9.41 -12.85 -0.64
CA ALA A 27 -8.91 -13.31 -1.93
C ALA A 27 -9.33 -14.75 -2.25
N ASP A 28 -9.44 -15.06 -3.54
CA ASP A 28 -9.54 -16.43 -4.03
C ASP A 28 -8.18 -17.13 -3.91
N ILE A 29 -8.11 -18.11 -3.01
CA ILE A 29 -6.89 -18.87 -2.71
C ILE A 29 -6.86 -20.28 -3.34
N SER A 30 -7.87 -20.61 -4.17
CA SER A 30 -7.95 -21.92 -4.84
C SER A 30 -6.73 -22.23 -5.70
N GLY A 31 -6.12 -21.20 -6.29
CA GLY A 31 -4.92 -21.35 -7.10
C GLY A 31 -3.71 -21.93 -6.37
N LEU A 32 -3.67 -21.91 -5.03
CA LEU A 32 -2.60 -22.58 -4.27
C LEU A 32 -2.59 -24.10 -4.52
N VAL A 33 -3.76 -24.70 -4.74
CA VAL A 33 -3.89 -26.12 -5.12
C VAL A 33 -3.43 -26.33 -6.56
N ASP A 34 -3.79 -25.43 -7.47
CA ASP A 34 -3.40 -25.50 -8.89
C ASP A 34 -1.88 -25.47 -9.07
N PHE A 35 -1.19 -24.69 -8.23
CA PHE A 35 0.28 -24.65 -8.17
C PHE A 35 0.91 -25.82 -7.39
N GLY A 36 0.09 -26.70 -6.79
CA GLY A 36 0.55 -27.81 -5.96
C GLY A 36 1.27 -27.36 -4.68
N LEU A 37 0.94 -26.17 -4.17
CA LEU A 37 1.53 -25.62 -2.94
C LEU A 37 0.86 -26.17 -1.69
N ILE A 38 -0.42 -26.53 -1.81
CA ILE A 38 -1.23 -27.17 -0.78
C ILE A 38 -2.16 -28.21 -1.41
N SER A 39 -2.62 -29.15 -0.59
CA SER A 39 -3.68 -30.10 -0.91
C SER A 39 -5.08 -29.46 -0.82
N LYS A 40 -6.09 -30.18 -1.31
CA LYS A 40 -7.50 -29.77 -1.18
C LYS A 40 -7.98 -29.76 0.28
N ASP A 41 -7.46 -30.66 1.10
CA ASP A 41 -7.82 -30.75 2.52
C ASP A 41 -7.23 -29.55 3.28
N GLU A 42 -5.96 -29.22 3.03
CA GLU A 42 -5.33 -28.01 3.58
C GLU A 42 -6.04 -26.72 3.13
N LEU A 43 -6.51 -26.67 1.87
CA LEU A 43 -7.34 -25.55 1.40
C LEU A 43 -8.64 -25.44 2.21
N SER A 44 -9.32 -26.56 2.49
CA SER A 44 -10.52 -26.58 3.32
C SER A 44 -10.24 -26.05 4.73
N ASP A 45 -9.14 -26.50 5.34
CA ASP A 45 -8.72 -26.05 6.68
C ASP A 45 -8.34 -24.57 6.72
N LEU A 46 -7.74 -24.05 5.65
CA LEU A 46 -7.47 -22.61 5.51
C LEU A 46 -8.77 -21.80 5.40
N LEU A 47 -9.76 -22.30 4.65
CA LEU A 47 -11.03 -21.59 4.45
C LEU A 47 -11.89 -21.52 5.72
N GLN A 48 -11.68 -22.40 6.70
CA GLN A 48 -12.35 -22.38 8.00
C GLN A 48 -11.78 -21.34 8.98
N GLN A 49 -10.59 -20.81 8.71
CA GLN A 49 -9.95 -19.82 9.58
C GLN A 49 -10.51 -18.40 9.35
N SER A 50 -10.22 -17.50 10.29
CA SER A 50 -10.47 -16.07 10.10
C SER A 50 -9.72 -15.55 8.87
N ILE A 51 -10.29 -14.55 8.20
CA ILE A 51 -9.72 -13.96 6.97
C ILE A 51 -8.26 -13.52 7.21
N TYR A 52 -8.01 -12.90 8.36
CA TYR A 52 -6.68 -12.49 8.79
C TYR A 52 -5.70 -13.66 8.93
N ASN A 53 -6.04 -14.69 9.72
CA ASN A 53 -5.14 -15.82 9.96
C ASN A 53 -4.86 -16.58 8.65
N ARG A 54 -5.89 -16.72 7.81
CA ARG A 54 -5.74 -17.29 6.47
C ARG A 54 -4.78 -16.47 5.62
N GLU A 55 -4.90 -15.15 5.58
CA GLU A 55 -4.00 -14.28 4.82
C GLU A 55 -2.54 -14.42 5.29
N VAL A 56 -2.29 -14.43 6.61
CA VAL A 56 -0.94 -14.62 7.17
C VAL A 56 -0.34 -15.94 6.70
N LYS A 57 -1.11 -17.04 6.75
CA LYS A 57 -0.65 -18.35 6.26
C LYS A 57 -0.37 -18.35 4.76
N VAL A 58 -1.26 -17.74 3.96
CA VAL A 58 -1.08 -17.63 2.51
C VAL A 58 0.18 -16.84 2.17
N LYS A 59 0.45 -15.73 2.88
CA LYS A 59 1.70 -14.97 2.72
C LYS A 59 2.93 -15.83 2.94
N ASN A 60 2.95 -16.66 3.97
CA ASN A 60 4.09 -17.53 4.26
C ASN A 60 4.26 -18.64 3.20
N ILE A 61 3.17 -19.32 2.81
CA ILE A 61 3.19 -20.37 1.78
C ILE A 61 3.73 -19.80 0.46
N VAL A 62 3.17 -18.68 0.02
CA VAL A 62 3.52 -18.05 -1.26
C VAL A 62 4.93 -17.46 -1.22
N HIS A 63 5.37 -16.90 -0.09
CA HIS A 63 6.75 -16.43 0.11
C HIS A 63 7.76 -17.55 -0.17
N HIS A 64 7.61 -18.71 0.48
CA HIS A 64 8.52 -19.84 0.27
C HIS A 64 8.45 -20.38 -1.16
N ALA A 65 7.25 -20.50 -1.73
CA ALA A 65 7.07 -20.96 -3.09
C ALA A 65 7.73 -20.04 -4.13
N LEU A 66 7.57 -18.72 -3.98
CA LEU A 66 8.19 -17.73 -4.87
C LEU A 66 9.71 -17.82 -4.84
N HIS A 67 10.33 -17.90 -3.65
CA HIS A 67 11.79 -18.03 -3.53
C HIS A 67 12.30 -19.31 -4.18
N ASN A 68 11.63 -20.44 -3.93
CA ASN A 68 11.98 -21.71 -4.55
C ASN A 68 11.88 -21.64 -6.07
N TYR A 69 10.76 -21.16 -6.61
CA TYR A 69 10.58 -21.02 -8.06
C TYR A 69 11.51 -20.00 -8.69
N TYR A 70 11.83 -18.91 -8.00
CA TYR A 70 12.79 -17.92 -8.51
C TYR A 70 14.14 -18.57 -8.83
N ILE A 71 14.57 -19.55 -8.02
CA ILE A 71 15.84 -20.27 -8.18
C ILE A 71 15.69 -21.45 -9.15
N SER A 72 14.61 -22.23 -9.04
CA SER A 72 14.50 -23.53 -9.72
C SER A 72 13.71 -23.50 -11.04
N ASP A 73 12.73 -22.62 -11.17
CA ASP A 73 11.77 -22.62 -12.29
C ASP A 73 11.18 -21.22 -12.53
N ARG A 74 11.83 -20.48 -13.45
CA ARG A 74 11.45 -19.10 -13.77
C ARG A 74 10.03 -19.00 -14.32
N THR A 75 9.55 -20.00 -15.05
CA THR A 75 8.20 -20.00 -15.61
C THR A 75 7.16 -20.07 -14.50
N LYS A 76 7.33 -20.97 -13.52
CA LYS A 76 6.44 -21.04 -12.35
C LYS A 76 6.50 -19.79 -11.49
N PHE A 77 7.68 -19.18 -11.36
CA PHE A 77 7.82 -17.90 -10.68
C PHE A 77 6.96 -16.80 -11.35
N GLU A 78 7.02 -16.69 -12.67
CA GLU A 78 6.22 -15.71 -13.42
C GLU A 78 4.72 -16.00 -13.31
N GLU A 79 4.32 -17.26 -13.39
CA GLU A 79 2.91 -17.67 -13.26
C GLU A 79 2.35 -17.37 -11.86
N LEU A 80 3.10 -17.73 -10.80
CA LEU A 80 2.72 -17.42 -9.43
C LEU A 80 2.68 -15.91 -9.18
N SER A 81 3.65 -15.16 -9.72
CA SER A 81 3.66 -13.70 -9.69
C SER A 81 2.40 -13.10 -10.32
N MET A 82 1.98 -13.63 -11.47
CA MET A 82 0.75 -13.18 -12.13
C MET A 82 -0.50 -13.59 -11.36
N TRP A 83 -0.51 -14.76 -10.73
CA TRP A 83 -1.59 -15.17 -9.84
C TRP A 83 -1.74 -14.20 -8.66
N ILE A 84 -0.63 -13.81 -8.02
CA ILE A 84 -0.62 -12.80 -6.94
C ILE A 84 -1.28 -11.51 -7.41
N ILE A 85 -0.96 -11.03 -8.61
CA ILE A 85 -1.44 -9.74 -9.10
C ILE A 85 -2.92 -9.79 -9.52
N VAL A 86 -3.29 -10.83 -10.27
CA VAL A 86 -4.59 -10.93 -10.95
C VAL A 86 -5.66 -11.56 -10.07
N LYS A 87 -5.34 -12.70 -9.45
CA LYS A 87 -6.29 -13.53 -8.71
C LYS A 87 -6.33 -13.14 -7.24
N TRP A 88 -5.18 -13.20 -6.56
CA TRP A 88 -5.11 -12.80 -5.16
C TRP A 88 -5.28 -11.29 -4.97
N GLY A 89 -4.66 -10.47 -5.82
CA GLY A 89 -4.60 -9.02 -5.71
C GLY A 89 -5.69 -8.26 -6.49
N GLY A 90 -6.50 -8.95 -7.29
CA GLY A 90 -7.67 -8.39 -7.98
C GLY A 90 -7.41 -7.48 -9.18
N ILE A 91 -6.17 -7.36 -9.68
CA ILE A 91 -5.83 -6.49 -10.82
C ILE A 91 -6.04 -7.25 -12.14
N ARG A 92 -7.31 -7.42 -12.54
CA ARG A 92 -7.72 -8.26 -13.68
C ARG A 92 -7.17 -7.85 -15.06
N ALA A 93 -6.82 -6.58 -15.24
CA ALA A 93 -6.35 -6.03 -16.52
C ALA A 93 -4.81 -5.87 -16.56
N ALA A 94 -4.06 -6.61 -15.74
CA ALA A 94 -2.60 -6.54 -15.74
C ALA A 94 -2.01 -7.17 -17.01
N SER A 95 -1.13 -6.44 -17.70
CA SER A 95 -0.35 -6.97 -18.83
C SER A 95 0.75 -7.88 -18.31
N LYS A 96 0.74 -9.17 -18.67
CA LYS A 96 1.76 -10.14 -18.22
C LYS A 96 3.18 -9.68 -18.59
N LYS A 97 3.40 -9.36 -19.87
CA LYS A 97 4.73 -8.98 -20.39
C LYS A 97 5.32 -7.77 -19.66
N GLU A 98 4.55 -6.69 -19.53
CA GLU A 98 5.02 -5.47 -18.86
C GLU A 98 5.22 -5.69 -17.36
N THR A 99 4.32 -6.41 -16.71
CA THR A 99 4.37 -6.60 -15.24
C THR A 99 5.54 -7.48 -14.84
N ILE A 100 5.78 -8.58 -15.56
CA ILE A 100 6.95 -9.45 -15.33
C ILE A 100 8.26 -8.70 -15.58
N LEU A 101 8.35 -7.90 -16.65
CA LEU A 101 9.53 -7.08 -16.90
C LEU A 101 9.83 -6.13 -15.72
N LEU A 102 8.80 -5.52 -15.15
CA LEU A 102 8.94 -4.67 -13.97
C LEU A 102 9.39 -5.44 -12.73
N ILE A 103 8.82 -6.62 -12.49
CA ILE A 103 9.23 -7.49 -11.37
C ILE A 103 10.69 -7.88 -11.50
N ASN A 104 11.13 -8.31 -12.69
CA ASN A 104 12.52 -8.71 -12.92
C ASN A 104 13.47 -7.53 -12.74
N ASN A 105 13.13 -6.35 -13.28
CA ASN A 105 13.92 -5.13 -13.08
C ASN A 105 13.98 -4.69 -11.60
N PHE A 106 12.91 -4.89 -10.84
CA PHE A 106 12.92 -4.64 -9.40
C PHE A 106 13.88 -5.60 -8.68
N ILE A 107 13.76 -6.90 -8.92
CA ILE A 107 14.56 -7.91 -8.21
C ILE A 107 16.04 -7.85 -8.61
N GLU A 108 16.33 -7.75 -9.91
CA GLU A 108 17.71 -7.85 -10.43
C GLU A 108 18.48 -6.53 -10.38
N LYS A 109 17.78 -5.39 -10.52
CA LYS A 109 18.41 -4.06 -10.65
C LYS A 109 17.99 -3.07 -9.57
N GLY A 110 17.06 -3.44 -8.69
CA GLY A 110 16.51 -2.52 -7.68
C GLY A 110 15.70 -1.37 -8.27
N ILE A 111 15.23 -1.47 -9.52
CA ILE A 111 14.47 -0.39 -10.17
C ILE A 111 13.05 -0.34 -9.59
N GLN A 112 12.63 0.84 -9.11
CA GLN A 112 11.35 1.05 -8.44
C GLN A 112 10.50 2.12 -9.15
N PRO A 113 9.93 1.81 -10.31
CA PRO A 113 9.13 2.79 -11.05
C PRO A 113 7.79 2.99 -10.36
N PHE A 114 7.23 4.19 -10.46
CA PHE A 114 5.88 4.43 -9.93
C PHE A 114 4.78 3.84 -10.82
N GLU A 115 5.07 3.67 -12.11
CA GLU A 115 4.14 3.03 -13.03
C GLU A 115 3.91 1.58 -12.62
N ARG A 116 2.63 1.17 -12.59
CA ARG A 116 2.20 -0.17 -12.15
C ARG A 116 2.73 -0.59 -10.78
N ILE A 117 3.07 0.38 -9.91
CA ILE A 117 3.59 0.11 -8.56
C ILE A 117 2.70 -0.80 -7.73
N ALA A 118 1.37 -0.62 -7.82
CA ALA A 118 0.41 -1.46 -7.13
C ALA A 118 0.43 -2.94 -7.57
N SER A 119 1.01 -3.25 -8.74
CA SER A 119 1.17 -4.63 -9.21
C SER A 119 2.47 -5.24 -8.70
N TYR A 120 3.63 -4.68 -9.06
CA TYR A 120 4.91 -5.31 -8.72
C TYR A 120 5.22 -5.25 -7.21
N SER A 121 4.73 -4.24 -6.49
CA SER A 121 4.89 -4.17 -5.02
C SER A 121 4.16 -5.31 -4.31
N LYS A 122 3.11 -5.90 -4.91
CA LYS A 122 2.50 -7.14 -4.38
C LYS A 122 3.52 -8.26 -4.34
N VAL A 123 4.12 -8.58 -5.48
CA VAL A 123 5.14 -9.62 -5.57
C VAL A 123 6.34 -9.29 -4.67
N ALA A 124 6.79 -8.04 -4.65
CA ALA A 124 7.87 -7.59 -3.76
C ALA A 124 7.55 -7.82 -2.27
N SER A 125 6.32 -7.56 -1.83
CA SER A 125 5.90 -7.78 -0.43
C SER A 125 5.87 -9.27 -0.04
N PHE A 126 5.58 -10.18 -0.98
CA PHE A 126 5.70 -11.62 -0.71
C PHE A 126 7.15 -12.08 -0.76
N MET A 127 8.00 -11.54 -1.64
CA MET A 127 9.42 -11.89 -1.71
C MET A 127 10.22 -11.40 -0.51
N CYS A 128 9.99 -10.16 -0.07
CA CYS A 128 10.77 -9.48 0.95
C CYS A 128 9.85 -8.89 2.03
N PRO A 129 9.11 -9.71 2.80
CA PRO A 129 8.06 -9.23 3.71
C PRO A 129 8.57 -8.34 4.84
N GLU A 130 9.84 -8.43 5.22
CA GLU A 130 10.46 -7.58 6.24
C GLU A 130 10.96 -6.22 5.70
N GLU A 131 10.95 -6.02 4.38
CA GLU A 131 11.51 -4.83 3.71
C GLU A 131 10.54 -4.14 2.74
N CYS A 132 9.54 -4.86 2.24
CA CYS A 132 8.64 -4.40 1.20
C CYS A 132 7.18 -4.53 1.63
N ILE A 133 6.40 -3.49 1.33
CA ILE A 133 4.93 -3.52 1.46
C ILE A 133 4.25 -3.33 0.12
N ILE A 134 2.96 -3.63 0.07
CA ILE A 134 2.11 -3.32 -1.08
C ILE A 134 1.83 -1.81 -1.09
N TYR A 135 2.26 -1.15 -2.17
CA TYR A 135 1.91 0.25 -2.43
C TYR A 135 0.50 0.33 -3.04
N ASP A 136 -0.51 0.05 -2.21
CA ASP A 136 -1.93 0.19 -2.57
C ASP A 136 -2.40 1.64 -2.40
N ALA A 137 -3.41 2.03 -3.17
CA ALA A 137 -4.01 3.36 -3.06
C ALA A 137 -4.54 3.63 -1.64
N ARG A 138 -5.15 2.64 -0.98
CA ARG A 138 -5.67 2.78 0.39
C ARG A 138 -4.56 2.98 1.42
N VAL A 139 -3.44 2.28 1.26
CA VAL A 139 -2.27 2.42 2.15
C VAL A 139 -1.70 3.83 2.04
N ALA A 140 -1.47 4.31 0.81
CA ALA A 140 -0.99 5.67 0.56
C ALA A 140 -1.97 6.74 1.07
N TYR A 141 -3.28 6.52 0.88
CA TYR A 141 -4.34 7.41 1.32
C TYR A 141 -4.39 7.55 2.85
N THR A 142 -4.43 6.42 3.57
CA THR A 142 -4.38 6.42 5.04
C THR A 142 -3.12 7.13 5.53
N LEU A 143 -1.96 6.81 4.97
CA LEU A 143 -0.69 7.39 5.40
C LEU A 143 -0.66 8.91 5.19
N ASN A 144 -1.11 9.39 4.03
CA ASN A 144 -1.21 10.83 3.74
C ASN A 144 -2.17 11.53 4.70
N TRP A 145 -3.32 10.93 5.03
CA TRP A 145 -4.23 11.49 6.02
C TRP A 145 -3.58 11.61 7.40
N LEU A 146 -2.87 10.58 7.85
CA LEU A 146 -2.16 10.62 9.15
C LEU A 146 -1.08 11.70 9.16
N ILE A 147 -0.33 11.84 8.06
CA ILE A 147 0.66 12.93 7.91
C ILE A 147 -0.03 14.29 7.99
N LEU A 148 -1.13 14.48 7.27
CA LEU A 148 -1.86 15.74 7.18
C LEU A 148 -2.51 16.14 8.52
N SER A 149 -3.29 15.23 9.09
CA SER A 149 -4.13 15.47 10.27
C SER A 149 -3.34 15.56 11.58
N ARG A 150 -2.14 14.96 11.63
CA ARG A 150 -1.24 15.00 12.80
C ARG A 150 -0.05 15.93 12.60
N ASN A 151 0.04 16.63 11.47
CA ASN A 151 1.24 17.38 11.06
C ASN A 151 2.52 16.53 11.17
N ALA A 152 2.44 15.23 10.86
CA ALA A 152 3.52 14.27 11.06
C ALA A 152 4.57 14.29 9.94
N GLY A 153 4.57 15.31 9.09
CA GLY A 153 5.52 15.48 8.00
C GLY A 153 5.16 16.66 7.10
N THR A 154 6.09 17.05 6.23
CA THR A 154 5.92 18.15 5.27
C THR A 154 5.77 17.69 3.82
N LYS A 155 5.85 16.36 3.61
CA LYS A 155 5.79 15.72 2.30
C LYS A 155 4.75 14.61 2.29
N PHE A 156 4.10 14.43 1.16
CA PHE A 156 3.02 13.45 0.96
C PHE A 156 3.36 12.46 -0.15
N PHE A 157 2.83 11.26 -0.04
CA PHE A 157 3.04 10.18 -0.99
C PHE A 157 2.12 10.34 -2.20
N PRO A 158 2.61 10.18 -3.43
CA PRO A 158 1.73 10.09 -4.59
C PRO A 158 0.83 8.85 -4.47
N ILE A 159 -0.47 9.02 -4.67
CA ILE A 159 -1.46 7.93 -4.59
C ILE A 159 -1.63 7.33 -6.00
N PRO A 160 -1.41 6.02 -6.19
CA PRO A 160 -1.66 5.37 -7.47
C PRO A 160 -3.16 5.37 -7.78
N LEU A 161 -3.51 5.29 -9.07
CA LEU A 161 -4.92 5.32 -9.50
C LEU A 161 -5.75 4.23 -8.80
N GLY A 162 -6.67 4.67 -7.94
CA GLY A 162 -7.60 3.84 -7.21
C GLY A 162 -9.02 3.88 -7.79
N ARG A 163 -9.78 2.81 -7.56
CA ARG A 163 -11.21 2.72 -7.94
C ARG A 163 -12.17 2.95 -6.77
N ASN A 164 -11.65 3.21 -5.58
CA ASN A 164 -12.45 3.36 -4.37
C ASN A 164 -13.28 4.65 -4.41
N SER A 165 -14.60 4.54 -4.34
CA SER A 165 -15.52 5.68 -4.45
C SER A 165 -15.43 6.63 -3.26
N LYS A 166 -15.21 6.13 -2.04
CA LYS A 166 -15.07 6.96 -0.83
C LYS A 166 -13.83 7.83 -0.90
N MET A 167 -12.70 7.26 -1.31
CA MET A 167 -11.45 8.01 -1.52
C MET A 167 -11.57 9.06 -2.62
N LYS A 168 -12.40 8.81 -3.65
CA LYS A 168 -12.70 9.82 -4.68
C LYS A 168 -13.59 10.94 -4.16
N ALA A 169 -14.55 10.61 -3.28
CA ALA A 169 -15.42 11.61 -2.67
C ALA A 169 -14.65 12.56 -1.74
N PHE A 170 -13.66 12.03 -1.02
CA PHE A 170 -12.75 12.80 -0.17
C PHE A 170 -11.32 12.75 -0.74
N ASP A 171 -11.13 13.38 -1.90
CA ASP A 171 -9.85 13.36 -2.61
C ASP A 171 -8.72 13.92 -1.74
N MET A 172 -7.72 13.08 -1.44
CA MET A 172 -6.63 13.43 -0.53
C MET A 172 -5.75 14.56 -1.08
N ASP A 173 -5.57 14.65 -2.40
CA ASP A 173 -4.78 15.72 -2.99
C ASP A 173 -5.47 17.07 -2.80
N VAL A 174 -6.81 17.11 -2.91
CA VAL A 174 -7.60 18.31 -2.58
C VAL A 174 -7.45 18.67 -1.12
N LEU A 175 -7.56 17.72 -0.20
CA LEU A 175 -7.42 17.98 1.25
C LEU A 175 -6.04 18.55 1.60
N ILE A 176 -4.97 17.97 1.03
CA ILE A 176 -3.60 18.45 1.20
C ILE A 176 -3.47 19.88 0.66
N ARG A 177 -3.97 20.15 -0.55
CA ARG A 177 -3.90 21.48 -1.16
C ARG A 177 -4.64 22.53 -0.34
N LEU A 178 -5.85 22.23 0.15
CA LEU A 178 -6.62 23.13 1.00
C LEU A 178 -5.92 23.42 2.33
N LYS A 179 -5.28 22.43 2.95
CA LYS A 179 -4.48 22.64 4.17
C LYS A 179 -3.26 23.54 3.93
N HIS A 180 -2.75 23.56 2.70
CA HIS A 180 -1.59 24.34 2.29
C HIS A 180 -1.97 25.45 1.28
N ILE A 181 -3.16 26.03 1.43
CA ILE A 181 -3.75 26.95 0.45
C ILE A 181 -2.85 28.14 0.11
N ASP A 182 -2.05 28.61 1.07
CA ASP A 182 -1.08 29.69 0.89
C ASP A 182 -0.09 29.42 -0.27
N LYS A 183 0.24 28.15 -0.52
CA LYS A 183 1.12 27.75 -1.63
C LYS A 183 0.45 27.84 -2.99
N TYR A 184 -0.88 27.88 -3.03
CA TYR A 184 -1.72 27.88 -4.23
C TYR A 184 -2.41 29.23 -4.46
N HIS A 185 -2.05 30.26 -3.68
CA HIS A 185 -2.59 31.60 -3.85
C HIS A 185 -2.16 32.20 -5.19
N ILE A 186 -3.14 32.68 -5.96
CA ILE A 186 -2.92 33.32 -7.26
C ILE A 186 -2.86 34.82 -7.01
N GLU A 187 -1.69 35.42 -7.20
CA GLU A 187 -1.49 36.87 -7.08
C GLU A 187 -2.04 37.62 -8.30
N ASP A 188 -1.88 37.07 -9.50
CA ASP A 188 -2.40 37.63 -10.76
C ASP A 188 -3.13 36.55 -11.58
N ALA A 189 -4.43 36.73 -11.74
CA ALA A 189 -5.29 35.79 -12.48
C ALA A 189 -5.06 35.82 -14.00
N PHE A 190 -4.43 36.87 -14.54
CA PHE A 190 -4.19 37.02 -15.98
C PHE A 190 -2.90 36.33 -16.44
N HIS A 191 -2.00 35.97 -15.53
CA HIS A 191 -0.68 35.38 -15.84
C HIS A 191 -0.43 34.07 -15.07
N ILE A 192 -1.33 33.11 -15.23
CA ILE A 192 -1.17 31.77 -14.64
C ILE A 192 -0.40 30.86 -15.60
N GLU A 193 0.71 30.30 -15.14
CA GLU A 193 1.47 29.31 -15.90
C GLU A 193 0.65 28.02 -16.17
N GLN A 194 0.85 27.39 -17.33
CA GLN A 194 0.07 26.20 -17.74
C GLN A 194 0.16 25.02 -16.77
N LYS A 195 1.26 24.91 -16.00
CA LYS A 195 1.51 23.81 -15.04
C LYS A 195 1.51 24.28 -13.58
N TYR A 196 0.77 25.35 -13.28
CA TYR A 196 0.75 26.01 -11.96
C TYR A 196 0.59 25.06 -10.77
N ILE A 197 -0.43 24.20 -10.80
CA ILE A 197 -0.70 23.23 -9.72
C ILE A 197 0.40 22.17 -9.65
N SER A 198 0.78 21.58 -10.79
CA SER A 198 1.80 20.53 -10.84
C SER A 198 3.17 21.01 -10.35
N ASN A 199 3.54 22.26 -10.63
CA ASN A 199 4.80 22.84 -10.17
C ASN A 199 4.81 23.03 -8.65
N ARG A 200 3.69 23.44 -8.06
CA ARG A 200 3.53 23.57 -6.60
C ARG A 200 3.48 22.22 -5.90
N ASP A 201 2.79 21.25 -6.50
CA ASP A 201 2.73 19.88 -5.99
C ASP A 201 4.13 19.27 -5.83
N LYS A 202 5.11 19.58 -6.70
CA LYS A 202 6.51 19.12 -6.52
C LYS A 202 7.11 19.52 -5.17
N GLN A 203 6.64 20.61 -4.57
CA GLN A 203 7.09 21.05 -3.25
C GLN A 203 6.42 20.28 -2.11
N LEU A 204 5.25 19.69 -2.32
CA LEU A 204 4.49 18.95 -1.30
C LEU A 204 4.61 17.44 -1.43
N TYR A 205 4.84 16.90 -2.62
CA TYR A 205 4.85 15.45 -2.83
C TYR A 205 6.28 14.90 -2.91
N ILE A 206 6.41 13.63 -2.54
CA ILE A 206 7.62 12.84 -2.77
C ILE A 206 7.71 12.54 -4.26
N PRO A 207 8.91 12.66 -4.89
CA PRO A 207 9.11 12.26 -6.28
C PRO A 207 8.68 10.80 -6.52
N LYS A 208 8.00 10.55 -7.64
CA LYS A 208 7.46 9.23 -7.99
C LYS A 208 8.52 8.12 -7.99
N ASN A 209 9.73 8.42 -8.44
CA ASN A 209 10.87 7.49 -8.48
C ASN A 209 11.48 7.17 -7.10
N GLU A 210 11.14 7.92 -6.07
CA GLU A 210 11.61 7.70 -4.69
C GLU A 210 10.49 7.19 -3.76
N ALA A 211 9.24 7.33 -4.19
CA ALA A 211 8.06 7.08 -3.38
C ALA A 211 8.04 5.70 -2.74
N TYR A 212 8.41 4.65 -3.48
CA TYR A 212 8.36 3.28 -2.95
C TYR A 212 9.38 3.05 -1.82
N CYS A 213 10.65 3.39 -2.08
CA CYS A 213 11.72 3.30 -1.08
C CYS A 213 11.41 4.14 0.17
N CYS A 214 10.93 5.38 -0.01
CA CYS A 214 10.53 6.23 1.11
C CYS A 214 9.37 5.62 1.91
N MET A 215 8.38 5.00 1.25
CA MET A 215 7.25 4.39 1.93
C MET A 215 7.68 3.16 2.72
N ASN A 216 8.46 2.26 2.12
CA ASN A 216 9.00 1.09 2.81
C ASN A 216 9.83 1.49 4.05
N THR A 217 10.69 2.49 3.90
CA THR A 217 11.50 3.03 5.02
C THR A 217 10.63 3.57 6.15
N LEU A 218 9.62 4.37 5.81
CA LEU A 218 8.69 4.93 6.79
C LEU A 218 7.89 3.83 7.49
N ILE A 219 7.34 2.88 6.73
CA ILE A 219 6.54 1.80 7.28
C ILE A 219 7.37 0.86 8.14
N LYS A 220 8.64 0.61 7.79
CA LYS A 220 9.57 -0.14 8.65
C LYS A 220 9.76 0.54 10.00
N ALA A 221 10.00 1.85 10.02
CA ALA A 221 10.15 2.61 11.25
C ALA A 221 8.84 2.65 12.08
N VAL A 222 7.69 2.81 11.43
CA VAL A 222 6.38 2.74 12.08
C VAL A 222 6.11 1.35 12.64
N HIS A 223 6.43 0.30 11.88
CA HIS A 223 6.25 -1.10 12.28
C HIS A 223 7.03 -1.40 13.56
N GLN A 224 8.32 -1.09 13.57
CA GLN A 224 9.21 -1.30 14.72
C GLN A 224 8.74 -0.60 16.00
N LYS A 225 8.03 0.53 15.87
CA LYS A 225 7.52 1.30 17.01
C LYS A 225 6.09 0.92 17.41
N LEU A 226 5.26 0.49 16.46
CA LEU A 226 3.85 0.14 16.70
C LEU A 226 3.70 -1.26 17.32
N TRP A 227 4.50 -2.20 16.80
CA TRP A 227 4.51 -3.60 17.18
C TRP A 227 5.69 -3.84 18.10
N ASN A 228 5.40 -4.07 19.38
CA ASN A 228 6.40 -4.38 20.40
C ASN A 228 6.46 -5.88 20.67
N ASP A 229 6.25 -6.69 19.63
CA ASP A 229 6.27 -8.15 19.69
C ASP A 229 7.23 -8.71 18.65
N GLU A 230 7.28 -10.04 18.50
CA GLU A 230 8.26 -10.73 17.68
C GLU A 230 7.99 -10.65 16.16
N ARG A 231 6.88 -10.04 15.73
CA ARG A 231 6.55 -9.94 14.31
C ARG A 231 7.56 -9.05 13.60
N LYS A 232 8.01 -9.47 12.42
CA LYS A 232 9.02 -8.75 11.62
C LYS A 232 8.48 -8.24 10.30
N GLU A 233 7.39 -8.84 9.84
CA GLU A 233 6.85 -8.66 8.52
C GLU A 233 6.03 -7.38 8.42
N LEU A 234 6.42 -6.49 7.52
CA LEU A 234 5.81 -5.18 7.36
C LEU A 234 4.35 -5.24 6.92
N TYR A 235 3.91 -6.38 6.37
CA TYR A 235 2.54 -6.57 5.95
C TYR A 235 1.54 -6.41 7.11
N PHE A 236 1.92 -6.60 8.37
CA PHE A 236 1.00 -6.33 9.49
C PHE A 236 0.62 -4.85 9.59
N THR A 237 1.59 -3.95 9.38
CA THR A 237 1.33 -2.49 9.35
C THR A 237 0.60 -2.10 8.08
N GLU A 238 0.97 -2.69 6.94
CA GLU A 238 0.29 -2.48 5.66
C GLU A 238 -1.21 -2.88 5.74
N MET A 239 -1.51 -4.08 6.25
CA MET A 239 -2.86 -4.58 6.43
C MET A 239 -3.68 -3.66 7.34
N LEU A 240 -3.08 -3.13 8.41
CA LEU A 240 -3.75 -2.15 9.27
C LEU A 240 -4.09 -0.86 8.53
N LEU A 241 -3.13 -0.28 7.81
CA LEU A 241 -3.34 0.95 7.03
C LEU A 241 -4.40 0.76 5.95
N PHE A 242 -4.37 -0.40 5.29
CA PHE A 242 -5.35 -0.81 4.29
C PHE A 242 -6.75 -0.91 4.89
N SER A 243 -6.88 -1.59 6.03
CA SER A 243 -8.16 -1.88 6.68
C SER A 243 -8.90 -0.64 7.18
N ILE A 244 -8.17 0.37 7.64
CA ILE A 244 -8.80 1.56 8.24
C ILE A 244 -9.19 2.63 7.23
N ALA A 245 -8.68 2.56 5.99
CA ALA A 245 -8.86 3.59 4.96
C ALA A 245 -10.34 3.94 4.69
N ASP A 246 -11.16 2.91 4.45
CA ASP A 246 -12.52 3.10 3.96
C ASP A 246 -13.53 3.46 5.04
N ASN A 247 -13.19 3.22 6.31
CA ASN A 247 -14.12 3.33 7.42
C ASN A 247 -13.66 4.41 8.40
N PHE A 248 -12.57 4.16 9.12
CA PHE A 248 -12.10 5.04 10.19
C PHE A 248 -11.53 6.34 9.65
N ILE A 249 -10.72 6.28 8.59
CA ILE A 249 -10.14 7.49 8.00
C ILE A 249 -11.23 8.34 7.35
N THR A 250 -12.16 7.71 6.63
CA THR A 250 -13.31 8.43 6.06
C THR A 250 -14.16 9.09 7.14
N LYS A 251 -14.45 8.39 8.24
CA LYS A 251 -15.16 8.94 9.39
C LYS A 251 -14.40 10.14 9.98
N GLU A 252 -13.11 9.99 10.24
CA GLU A 252 -12.29 11.05 10.83
C GLU A 252 -12.26 12.31 9.95
N ILE A 253 -12.14 12.16 8.62
CA ILE A 253 -12.23 13.28 7.66
C ILE A 253 -13.57 14.01 7.82
N THR A 254 -14.68 13.27 7.83
CA THR A 254 -16.02 13.87 7.94
C THR A 254 -16.29 14.51 9.30
N GLU A 255 -15.59 14.09 10.35
CA GLU A 255 -15.69 14.69 11.69
C GLU A 255 -14.78 15.92 11.84
N SER A 256 -13.64 15.93 11.14
CA SER A 256 -12.59 16.95 11.29
C SER A 256 -12.75 18.17 10.40
N ILE A 257 -13.36 18.02 9.22
CA ILE A 257 -13.43 19.09 8.22
C ILE A 257 -14.80 19.75 8.25
N ARG A 258 -14.81 21.08 8.38
CA ARG A 258 -15.97 21.95 8.25
C ARG A 258 -15.58 23.11 7.35
N ILE A 259 -16.30 23.29 6.25
CA ILE A 259 -16.15 24.48 5.41
C ILE A 259 -17.15 25.51 5.94
N GLN A 260 -16.64 26.63 6.46
CA GLN A 260 -17.45 27.81 6.70
C GLN A 260 -17.50 28.58 5.39
N LEU A 261 -18.71 28.77 4.86
CA LEU A 261 -18.99 29.54 3.65
C LEU A 261 -19.37 30.97 4.02
#